data_AF-A0ABD2SWA2-F1
#
_entry.id   AF-A0ABD2SWA2-F1
#
_cell.length_a   1.000
_cell.length_b   1.000
_cell.length_c   1.000
_cell.angle_alpha   90.00
_cell.angle_beta   90.00
_cell.angle_gamma   90.00
#
_symmetry.space_group_name_H-M   'P 1'
#
loop_
_entity.id
_entity.type
_entity.pdbx_description
1 polymer ?
#
loop_
_entity_poly.entity_id
_entity_poly.type
_entity_poly.pdbx_seq_one_letter_code
_entity_poly.pdbx_strand_id
1 'polypeptide(L)'
;METESYTNGGVAKEIGVANKQTIRWNDFVLRFLAFVVTLVAAIVLGVSKQNELVPVQLVPTLPPINVPASAKWSHMSAFVYFVIVNAIACAYAVISLVLSLANRGKAKGLSVTIILMDLIMIALLYSSVGAAAAVGLIGYKGNTQVRWNKVCDVFGKFCRQVAAAIAISLVGSILFLLLVLFAMLNLHKNRRH
;
A
#
# COMPACT_ATOMS: atom_id res chain seq x y z
N MET A 1 33.13 32.65 37.19
CA MET A 1 31.82 32.65 36.52
C MET A 1 31.98 31.80 35.26
N GLU A 2 31.96 30.47 35.38
CA GLU A 2 32.30 29.53 34.27
C GLU A 2 31.46 28.24 34.28
N THR A 3 30.20 28.30 34.75
CA THR A 3 29.33 27.11 34.82
C THR A 3 28.26 27.01 33.72
N GLU A 4 28.15 27.96 32.78
CA GLU A 4 27.07 27.96 31.76
C GLU A 4 27.43 27.28 30.43
N SER A 5 28.71 27.06 30.11
CA SER A 5 29.12 26.50 28.81
C SER A 5 29.02 24.97 28.74
N TYR A 6 29.34 24.26 29.84
CA TYR A 6 29.29 22.78 29.88
C TYR A 6 27.86 22.22 29.83
N THR A 7 26.90 22.92 30.44
CA THR A 7 25.49 22.52 30.49
C THR A 7 24.84 22.63 29.11
N ASN A 8 25.21 23.65 28.32
CA ASN A 8 24.63 23.89 27.00
C ASN A 8 25.11 22.85 25.96
N GLY A 9 26.38 22.44 26.00
CA GLY A 9 26.94 21.39 25.15
C GLY A 9 26.38 19.99 25.46
N GLY A 10 26.14 19.69 26.74
CA GLY A 10 25.51 18.44 27.17
C GLY A 10 24.06 18.34 26.69
N VAL A 11 23.27 19.39 26.91
CA VAL A 11 21.85 19.45 26.51
C VAL A 11 21.70 19.39 24.98
N ALA A 12 22.51 20.12 24.20
CA ALA A 12 22.46 20.04 22.74
C ALA A 12 22.82 18.63 22.20
N LYS A 13 23.78 17.96 22.84
CA LYS A 13 24.16 16.59 22.49
C LYS A 13 23.08 15.58 22.87
N GLU A 14 22.46 15.71 24.05
CA GLU A 14 21.32 14.88 24.46
C GLU A 14 20.11 15.08 23.55
N ILE A 15 19.76 16.32 23.20
CA ILE A 15 18.69 16.64 22.24
C ILE A 15 19.00 16.04 20.86
N GLY A 16 20.26 16.11 20.40
CA GLY A 16 20.70 15.52 19.14
C GLY A 16 20.59 13.99 19.12
N VAL A 17 20.99 13.33 20.21
CA VAL A 17 20.92 11.87 20.37
C VAL A 17 19.47 11.40 20.46
N ALA A 18 18.64 12.07 21.28
CA ALA A 18 17.22 11.77 21.44
C ALA A 18 16.47 11.88 20.10
N ASN A 19 16.69 12.97 19.35
CA ASN A 19 16.05 13.19 18.05
C ASN A 19 16.46 12.12 17.02
N LYS A 20 17.75 11.75 16.97
CA LYS A 20 18.24 10.70 16.07
C LYS A 20 17.65 9.33 16.40
N GLN A 21 17.47 9.02 17.68
CA GLN A 21 16.88 7.77 18.15
C GLN A 21 15.38 7.70 17.82
N THR A 22 14.64 8.79 18.02
CA THR A 22 13.21 8.89 17.69
C THR A 22 12.95 8.74 16.19
N ILE A 23 13.76 9.37 15.33
CA ILE A 23 13.66 9.23 13.87
C ILE A 23 13.90 7.77 13.45
N ARG A 24 14.88 7.10 14.06
CA ARG A 24 15.18 5.68 13.78
C ARG A 24 14.02 4.78 14.18
N TRP A 25 13.44 5.00 15.36
CA TRP A 25 12.27 4.23 15.82
C TRP A 25 11.08 4.41 14.87
N ASN A 26 10.83 5.64 14.44
CA ASN A 26 9.75 5.95 13.51
C ASN A 26 9.94 5.25 12.14
N ASP A 27 11.15 5.18 11.58
CA ASP A 27 11.42 4.40 10.34
C ASP A 27 11.05 2.92 10.51
N PHE A 28 11.46 2.29 11.62
CA PHE A 28 11.14 0.89 11.90
C PHE A 28 9.63 0.65 12.02
N VAL A 29 8.93 1.49 12.79
CA VAL A 29 7.48 1.38 13.00
C VAL A 29 6.74 1.55 11.67
N LEU A 30 7.12 2.54 10.87
CA LEU A 30 6.51 2.79 9.56
C LEU A 30 6.73 1.64 8.58
N ARG A 31 7.94 1.06 8.51
CA ARG A 31 8.22 -0.11 7.65
C ARG A 31 7.44 -1.34 8.09
N PHE A 32 7.35 -1.57 9.40
CA PHE A 32 6.57 -2.68 9.93
C PHE A 32 5.07 -2.50 9.63
N LEU A 33 4.54 -1.29 9.80
CA LEU A 33 3.15 -0.99 9.50
C LEU A 33 2.88 -1.13 7.98
N ALA A 34 3.79 -0.64 7.13
CA ALA A 34 3.67 -0.80 5.68
C ALA A 34 3.65 -2.29 5.26
N PHE A 35 4.49 -3.12 5.90
CA PHE A 35 4.46 -4.58 5.72
C PHE A 35 3.08 -5.16 6.07
N VAL A 36 2.56 -4.87 7.27
CA VAL A 36 1.26 -5.41 7.72
C VAL A 36 0.14 -4.96 6.79
N VAL A 37 0.10 -3.68 6.44
CA VAL A 37 -0.97 -3.10 5.62
C VAL A 37 -0.96 -3.66 4.19
N THR A 38 0.20 -3.76 3.55
CA THR A 38 0.29 -4.33 2.19
C THR A 38 -0.02 -5.83 2.17
N LEU A 39 0.39 -6.58 3.20
CA LEU A 39 0.03 -7.98 3.37
C LEU A 39 -1.48 -8.15 3.52
N VAL A 40 -2.12 -7.36 4.39
CA VAL A 40 -3.57 -7.41 4.59
C VAL A 40 -4.31 -7.06 3.30
N ALA A 41 -3.89 -6.03 2.57
CA ALA A 41 -4.50 -5.68 1.27
C ALA A 41 -4.42 -6.83 0.26
N ALA A 42 -3.24 -7.46 0.13
CA ALA A 42 -3.03 -8.59 -0.75
C ALA A 42 -3.90 -9.80 -0.37
N ILE A 43 -3.99 -10.13 0.93
CA ILE A 43 -4.81 -11.24 1.42
C ILE A 43 -6.29 -10.95 1.19
N VAL A 44 -6.80 -9.78 1.60
CA VAL A 44 -8.23 -9.43 1.50
C VAL A 44 -8.72 -9.55 0.06
N LEU A 45 -7.96 -9.06 -0.92
CA LEU A 45 -8.31 -9.23 -2.33
C LEU A 45 -7.98 -10.62 -2.86
N GLY A 46 -6.85 -11.21 -2.50
CA GLY A 46 -6.41 -12.52 -3.00
C GLY A 46 -7.25 -13.71 -2.52
N VAL A 47 -8.03 -13.56 -1.44
CA VAL A 47 -9.00 -14.58 -1.00
C VAL A 47 -10.44 -14.28 -1.43
N SER A 48 -10.66 -13.15 -2.11
CA SER A 48 -11.99 -12.73 -2.54
C SER A 48 -12.51 -13.60 -3.69
N LYS A 49 -13.49 -14.44 -3.37
CA LYS A 49 -14.23 -15.26 -4.33
C LYS A 49 -15.70 -15.21 -3.97
N GLN A 50 -16.56 -15.02 -4.95
CA GLN A 50 -18.00 -15.10 -4.77
C GLN A 50 -18.63 -15.73 -6.01
N ASN A 51 -19.44 -16.77 -5.81
CA ASN A 51 -20.21 -17.42 -6.86
C ASN A 51 -21.68 -17.09 -6.62
N GLU A 52 -22.36 -16.60 -7.65
CA GLU A 52 -23.78 -16.25 -7.60
C GLU A 52 -24.47 -16.77 -8.86
N LEU A 53 -25.75 -17.12 -8.76
CA LEU A 53 -26.57 -17.48 -9.90
C LEU A 53 -27.07 -16.20 -10.56
N VAL A 54 -26.65 -15.95 -11.80
CA VAL A 54 -27.06 -14.77 -12.56
C VAL A 54 -28.13 -15.18 -13.58
N PRO A 55 -29.30 -14.53 -13.58
CA PRO A 55 -30.31 -14.76 -14.62
C PRO A 55 -29.79 -14.16 -15.93
N VAL A 56 -29.53 -15.02 -16.92
CA VAL A 56 -29.23 -14.60 -18.29
C VAL A 56 -30.44 -14.81 -19.16
N GLN A 57 -30.82 -13.77 -19.89
CA GLN A 57 -31.82 -13.85 -20.96
C GLN A 57 -31.09 -14.07 -22.28
N LEU A 58 -31.23 -15.27 -22.85
CA LEU A 58 -30.58 -15.67 -24.10
C LEU A 58 -31.27 -15.04 -25.33
N VAL A 59 -32.60 -14.90 -25.27
CA VAL A 59 -33.43 -14.22 -26.27
C VAL A 59 -34.62 -13.56 -25.58
N PRO A 60 -35.19 -12.46 -26.12
CA PRO A 60 -36.31 -11.74 -25.51
C PRO A 60 -37.59 -12.56 -25.32
N THR A 61 -37.69 -13.72 -25.98
CA THR A 61 -38.87 -14.59 -26.02
C THR A 61 -38.79 -15.79 -25.07
N LEU A 62 -37.67 -16.01 -24.37
CA LEU A 62 -37.47 -17.13 -23.44
C LEU A 62 -37.40 -16.65 -21.98
N PRO A 63 -37.87 -17.47 -21.02
CA PRO A 63 -37.70 -17.17 -19.60
C PRO A 63 -36.20 -17.14 -19.22
N PRO A 64 -35.81 -16.26 -18.29
CA PRO A 64 -34.42 -16.13 -17.85
C PRO A 64 -33.90 -17.45 -17.25
N ILE A 65 -32.75 -17.91 -17.73
CA ILE A 65 -32.05 -19.08 -17.21
C ILE A 65 -31.01 -18.61 -16.20
N ASN A 66 -31.01 -19.21 -15.02
CA ASN A 66 -30.02 -18.92 -13.99
C ASN A 66 -28.73 -19.68 -14.29
N VAL A 67 -27.67 -18.97 -14.68
CA VAL A 67 -26.34 -19.56 -14.88
C VAL A 67 -25.43 -19.22 -13.70
N PRO A 68 -24.58 -20.16 -13.25
CA PRO A 68 -23.59 -19.86 -12.23
C PRO A 68 -22.53 -18.91 -12.79
N ALA A 69 -22.51 -17.68 -12.29
CA ALA A 69 -21.46 -16.72 -12.57
C ALA A 69 -20.51 -16.63 -11.37
N SER A 70 -19.21 -16.74 -11.64
CA SER A 70 -18.16 -16.74 -10.63
C SER A 70 -17.35 -15.45 -10.72
N ALA A 71 -17.48 -14.57 -9.74
CA ALA A 71 -16.58 -13.42 -9.58
C ALA A 71 -15.36 -13.85 -8.75
N LYS A 72 -14.20 -13.94 -9.40
CA LYS A 72 -12.90 -14.20 -8.76
C LYS A 72 -11.93 -13.08 -9.10
N TRP A 73 -11.08 -12.73 -8.14
CA TRP A 73 -9.99 -11.77 -8.33
C TRP A 73 -9.09 -12.14 -9.52
N SER A 74 -8.87 -13.44 -9.77
CA SER A 74 -8.01 -13.93 -10.86
C SER A 74 -8.59 -13.76 -12.26
N HIS A 75 -9.87 -13.41 -12.39
CA HIS A 75 -10.51 -13.20 -13.70
C HIS A 75 -10.34 -11.78 -14.23
N MET A 76 -9.89 -10.83 -13.40
CA MET A 76 -9.67 -9.44 -13.79
C MET A 76 -8.20 -9.08 -13.62
N SER A 77 -7.54 -8.75 -14.74
CA SER A 77 -6.12 -8.41 -14.76
C SER A 77 -5.75 -7.27 -13.81
N ALA A 78 -6.65 -6.30 -13.61
CA ALA A 78 -6.44 -5.20 -12.66
C ALA A 78 -6.33 -5.68 -11.21
N PHE A 79 -7.15 -6.65 -10.80
CA PHE A 79 -7.10 -7.20 -9.44
C PHE A 79 -5.91 -8.12 -9.24
N VAL A 80 -5.53 -8.89 -10.27
CA VAL A 80 -4.27 -9.66 -10.26
C VAL A 80 -3.07 -8.73 -10.10
N TYR A 81 -3.01 -7.66 -10.88
CA TYR A 81 -1.95 -6.66 -10.79
C TYR A 81 -1.86 -6.05 -9.39
N PHE A 82 -3.01 -5.66 -8.81
CA PHE A 82 -3.08 -5.16 -7.43
C PHE A 82 -2.51 -6.14 -6.40
N VAL A 83 -2.90 -7.43 -6.46
CA VAL A 83 -2.41 -8.45 -5.52
C VAL A 83 -0.90 -8.64 -5.66
N ILE A 84 -0.40 -8.73 -6.90
CA ILE A 84 1.04 -8.92 -7.18
C ILE A 84 1.84 -7.72 -6.66
N VAL A 85 1.39 -6.49 -6.94
CA VAL A 85 2.09 -5.28 -6.50
C VAL A 85 2.11 -5.17 -4.97
N ASN A 86 1.00 -5.45 -4.28
CA ASN A 86 0.98 -5.45 -2.81
C ASN A 86 1.88 -6.55 -2.23
N ALA A 87 1.98 -7.72 -2.88
CA ALA A 87 2.90 -8.79 -2.47
C ALA A 87 4.37 -8.38 -2.64
N ILE A 88 4.72 -7.72 -3.74
CA ILE A 88 6.07 -7.16 -3.98
C ILE A 88 6.41 -6.11 -2.91
N ALA A 89 5.48 -5.18 -2.64
CA ALA A 89 5.66 -4.14 -1.63
C ALA A 89 5.83 -4.75 -0.23
N CYS A 90 5.07 -5.80 0.09
CA CYS A 90 5.20 -6.55 1.34
C CYS A 90 6.59 -7.20 1.48
N ALA A 91 7.07 -7.91 0.45
CA ALA A 91 8.40 -8.51 0.47
C ALA A 91 9.51 -7.45 0.63
N TYR A 92 9.38 -6.32 -0.08
CA TYR A 92 10.30 -5.20 0.02
C TYR A 92 10.29 -4.56 1.42
N ALA A 93 9.12 -4.39 2.04
CA ALA A 93 9.01 -3.84 3.40
C ALA A 93 9.78 -4.70 4.42
N VAL A 94 9.72 -6.04 4.29
CA VAL A 94 10.51 -6.96 5.13
C VAL A 94 12.00 -6.81 4.87
N ILE A 95 12.42 -6.85 3.60
CA ILE A 95 13.85 -6.75 3.22
C ILE A 95 14.42 -5.43 3.74
N SER A 96 13.71 -4.33 3.52
CA SER A 96 14.15 -3.01 3.95
C SER A 96 14.17 -2.85 5.48
N LEU A 97 13.24 -3.47 6.20
CA LEU A 97 13.24 -3.51 7.66
C LEU A 97 14.47 -4.25 8.21
N VAL A 98 14.77 -5.44 7.65
CA VAL A 98 15.97 -6.22 8.01
C VAL A 98 17.24 -5.40 7.73
N LEU A 99 17.27 -4.73 6.57
CA LEU A 99 18.40 -3.91 6.16
C LEU A 99 18.60 -2.69 7.07
N SER A 100 17.51 -2.01 7.46
CA SER A 100 17.53 -0.92 8.45
C SER A 100 18.06 -1.39 9.81
N LEU A 101 17.69 -2.61 10.25
CA LEU A 101 18.16 -3.19 11.51
C LEU A 101 19.65 -3.54 11.46
N ALA A 102 20.08 -4.18 10.36
CA ALA A 102 21.47 -4.60 10.16
C ALA A 102 22.41 -3.40 10.10
N ASN A 103 21.99 -2.32 9.45
CA ASN A 103 22.93 -1.28 9.04
C ASN A 103 23.07 -0.10 10.02
N ARG A 104 22.30 -0.04 11.13
CA ARG A 104 22.34 0.93 12.26
C ARG A 104 22.80 2.38 11.95
N GLY A 105 22.61 2.88 10.74
CA GLY A 105 23.03 4.22 10.29
C GLY A 105 24.51 4.38 9.92
N LYS A 106 25.24 3.30 9.56
CA LYS A 106 26.67 3.36 9.22
C LYS A 106 26.98 3.62 7.74
N ALA A 107 26.14 3.17 6.80
CA ALA A 107 26.40 3.34 5.36
C ALA A 107 25.48 4.39 4.71
N LYS A 108 26.03 5.56 4.35
CA LYS A 108 25.30 6.65 3.67
C LYS A 108 24.70 6.24 2.31
N GLY A 109 25.42 5.42 1.53
CA GLY A 109 24.96 4.98 0.19
C GLY A 109 23.69 4.11 0.25
N LEU A 110 23.59 3.24 1.25
CA LEU A 110 22.44 2.35 1.42
C LEU A 110 21.14 3.11 1.70
N SER A 111 21.24 4.23 2.42
CA SER A 111 20.08 5.07 2.72
C SER A 111 19.44 5.67 1.46
N VAL A 112 20.24 6.04 0.46
CA VAL A 112 19.73 6.63 -0.79
C VAL A 112 19.05 5.55 -1.64
N THR A 113 19.64 4.36 -1.74
CA THR A 113 19.02 3.23 -2.44
C THR A 113 17.68 2.83 -1.84
N ILE A 114 17.58 2.80 -0.50
CA ILE A 114 16.32 2.51 0.18
C ILE A 114 15.26 3.57 -0.18
N ILE A 115 15.60 4.86 -0.13
CA ILE A 115 14.67 5.95 -0.51
C ILE A 115 14.18 5.81 -1.95
N LEU A 116 15.08 5.50 -2.88
CA LEU A 116 14.72 5.31 -4.29
C LEU A 116 13.75 4.12 -4.46
N MET A 117 14.00 3.02 -3.75
CA MET A 117 13.13 1.85 -3.80
C MET A 117 11.78 2.12 -3.12
N ASP A 118 11.75 2.85 -2.00
CA ASP A 118 10.50 3.29 -1.36
C ASP A 118 9.66 4.13 -2.36
N LEU A 119 10.29 5.02 -3.14
CA LEU A 119 9.61 5.81 -4.19
C LEU A 119 9.04 4.94 -5.32
N ILE A 120 9.78 3.92 -5.76
CA ILE A 120 9.31 2.95 -6.77
C ILE A 120 8.07 2.21 -6.24
N MET A 121 8.06 1.81 -4.96
CA MET A 121 6.91 1.13 -4.35
C MET A 121 5.68 2.04 -4.29
N ILE A 122 5.84 3.32 -3.97
CA ILE A 122 4.73 4.30 -4.02
C ILE A 122 4.13 4.35 -5.42
N ALA A 123 4.95 4.48 -6.46
CA ALA A 123 4.49 4.56 -7.84
C ALA A 123 3.73 3.29 -8.27
N LEU A 124 4.26 2.12 -7.95
CA LEU A 124 3.62 0.83 -8.24
C LEU A 124 2.28 0.69 -7.50
N LEU A 125 2.25 0.98 -6.19
CA LEU A 125 1.04 0.86 -5.38
C LEU A 125 -0.06 1.80 -5.90
N TYR A 126 0.25 3.08 -6.15
CA TYR A 126 -0.71 4.04 -6.71
C TYR A 126 -1.22 3.62 -8.10
N SER A 127 -0.34 3.12 -8.98
CA SER A 127 -0.73 2.61 -10.29
C SER A 127 -1.71 1.45 -10.16
N SER A 128 -1.41 0.48 -9.29
CA SER A 128 -2.25 -0.69 -9.07
C SER A 128 -3.60 -0.36 -8.40
N VAL A 129 -3.60 0.58 -7.45
CA VAL A 129 -4.81 1.13 -6.83
C VAL A 129 -5.69 1.81 -7.88
N GLY A 130 -5.10 2.62 -8.76
CA GLY A 130 -5.82 3.29 -9.85
C GLY A 130 -6.47 2.29 -10.81
N ALA A 131 -5.74 1.25 -11.23
CA ALA A 131 -6.27 0.20 -12.09
C ALA A 131 -7.42 -0.58 -11.43
N ALA A 132 -7.25 -1.01 -10.17
CA ALA A 132 -8.27 -1.72 -9.43
C ALA A 132 -9.50 -0.84 -9.15
N ALA A 133 -9.30 0.43 -8.82
CA ALA A 133 -10.38 1.39 -8.59
C ALA A 133 -11.17 1.68 -9.88
N ALA A 134 -10.51 1.83 -11.02
CA ALA A 134 -11.18 2.02 -12.30
C ALA A 134 -12.10 0.83 -12.64
N VAL A 135 -11.58 -0.40 -12.55
CA VAL A 135 -12.38 -1.61 -12.79
C VAL A 135 -13.48 -1.78 -11.74
N GLY A 136 -13.19 -1.51 -10.47
CA GLY A 136 -14.17 -1.55 -9.39
C GLY A 136 -15.31 -0.54 -9.59
N LEU A 137 -15.00 0.68 -10.07
CA LEU A 137 -15.98 1.72 -10.35
C LEU A 137 -16.89 1.35 -11.52
N ILE A 138 -16.33 0.75 -12.57
CA ILE A 138 -17.11 0.20 -13.68
C ILE A 138 -18.03 -0.92 -13.17
N GLY A 139 -17.54 -1.81 -12.31
CA GLY A 139 -18.35 -2.84 -11.67
C GLY A 139 -19.47 -2.30 -10.77
N TYR A 140 -19.25 -1.16 -10.12
CA TYR A 140 -20.23 -0.53 -9.22
C TYR A 140 -21.29 0.30 -9.96
N LYS A 141 -20.88 1.16 -10.89
CA LYS A 141 -21.81 2.03 -11.62
C LYS A 141 -22.45 1.34 -12.84
N GLY A 142 -21.75 0.39 -13.46
CA GLY A 142 -22.10 -0.12 -14.79
C GLY A 142 -21.90 0.95 -15.87
N ASN A 143 -22.08 0.56 -17.13
CA ASN A 143 -22.13 1.48 -18.25
C ASN A 143 -23.06 0.93 -19.34
N THR A 144 -24.20 1.58 -19.53
CA THR A 144 -25.23 1.16 -20.50
C THR A 144 -24.75 1.27 -21.95
N GLN A 145 -23.87 2.23 -22.26
CA GLN A 145 -23.34 2.47 -23.60
C GLN A 145 -22.52 1.29 -24.14
N VAL A 146 -21.83 0.57 -23.24
CA VAL A 146 -21.05 -0.63 -23.59
C VAL A 146 -21.69 -1.91 -23.04
N ARG A 147 -22.97 -1.85 -22.65
CA ARG A 147 -23.75 -2.97 -22.08
C ARG A 147 -23.09 -3.63 -20.86
N TRP A 148 -22.35 -2.86 -20.07
CA TRP A 148 -21.75 -3.35 -18.84
C TRP A 148 -22.74 -3.22 -17.67
N ASN A 149 -23.31 -4.33 -17.22
CA ASN A 149 -24.22 -4.35 -16.09
C ASN A 149 -23.51 -4.17 -14.74
N LYS A 150 -24.23 -3.64 -13.75
CA LYS A 150 -23.73 -3.49 -12.39
C LYS A 150 -23.42 -4.85 -11.78
N VAL A 151 -22.13 -5.13 -11.60
CA VAL A 151 -21.63 -6.39 -11.03
C VAL A 151 -21.81 -6.39 -9.51
N CYS A 152 -21.65 -5.23 -8.87
CA CYS A 152 -21.72 -5.12 -7.41
C CYS A 152 -23.11 -5.31 -6.81
N ASP A 153 -24.19 -5.17 -7.61
CA ASP A 153 -25.56 -5.48 -7.16
C ASP A 153 -25.75 -6.98 -6.94
N VAL A 154 -25.03 -7.81 -7.71
CA VAL A 154 -25.03 -9.27 -7.56
C VAL A 154 -23.94 -9.73 -6.59
N PHE A 155 -22.70 -9.24 -6.78
CA PHE A 155 -21.52 -9.66 -6.03
C PHE A 155 -21.14 -8.65 -4.94
N GLY A 156 -22.10 -8.25 -4.11
CA GLY A 156 -21.90 -7.18 -3.13
C GLY A 156 -20.81 -7.46 -2.10
N LYS A 157 -20.63 -8.72 -1.67
CA LYS A 157 -19.58 -9.10 -0.71
C LYS A 157 -18.20 -8.96 -1.35
N PHE A 158 -18.03 -9.46 -2.57
CA PHE A 158 -16.80 -9.31 -3.34
C PHE A 158 -16.46 -7.83 -3.55
N CYS A 159 -17.42 -7.00 -3.98
CA CYS A 159 -17.16 -5.58 -4.18
C CYS A 159 -16.78 -4.83 -2.89
N ARG A 160 -17.38 -5.17 -1.74
CA ARG A 160 -16.95 -4.61 -0.45
C ARG A 160 -15.53 -5.02 -0.09
N GLN A 161 -15.14 -6.28 -0.34
CA GLN A 161 -13.77 -6.74 -0.12
C GLN A 161 -12.77 -6.03 -1.04
N VAL A 162 -13.11 -5.83 -2.31
CA VAL A 162 -12.29 -5.05 -3.26
C VAL A 162 -12.11 -3.61 -2.78
N ALA A 163 -13.19 -2.93 -2.41
CA ALA A 163 -13.14 -1.56 -1.91
C ALA A 163 -12.30 -1.44 -0.63
N ALA A 164 -12.46 -2.39 0.31
CA ALA A 164 -11.67 -2.45 1.52
C ALA A 164 -10.18 -2.67 1.21
N ALA A 165 -9.85 -3.61 0.33
CA ALA A 165 -8.48 -3.86 -0.08
C ALA A 165 -7.83 -2.62 -0.69
N ILE A 166 -8.53 -1.93 -1.60
CA ILE A 166 -8.07 -0.68 -2.22
C ILE A 166 -7.77 0.38 -1.16
N ALA A 167 -8.69 0.58 -0.20
CA ALA A 167 -8.50 1.55 0.88
C ALA A 167 -7.27 1.20 1.75
N ILE A 168 -7.10 -0.08 2.10
CA ILE A 168 -5.97 -0.56 2.89
C ILE A 168 -4.66 -0.34 2.13
N SER A 169 -4.60 -0.68 0.84
CA SER A 169 -3.39 -0.46 0.02
C SER A 169 -3.04 1.01 -0.13
N LEU A 170 -4.04 1.90 -0.21
CA LEU A 170 -3.82 3.35 -0.21
C LEU A 170 -3.18 3.84 1.09
N VAL A 171 -3.60 3.31 2.25
CA VAL A 171 -2.91 3.57 3.53
C VAL A 171 -1.46 3.09 3.46
N GLY A 172 -1.20 1.92 2.86
CA GLY A 172 0.14 1.40 2.62
C GLY A 172 1.01 2.37 1.80
N SER A 173 0.47 2.91 0.71
CA SER A 173 1.16 3.92 -0.12
C SER A 173 1.52 5.18 0.68
N ILE A 174 0.61 5.65 1.54
CA ILE A 174 0.84 6.82 2.40
C ILE A 174 1.98 6.54 3.39
N LEU A 175 2.06 5.33 3.94
CA LEU A 175 3.16 4.95 4.85
C LEU A 175 4.53 4.97 4.15
N PHE A 176 4.62 4.46 2.92
CA PHE A 176 5.84 4.59 2.12
C PHE A 176 6.16 6.05 1.79
N LEU A 177 5.17 6.88 1.52
CA LEU A 177 5.37 8.32 1.30
C LEU A 177 5.93 9.01 2.56
N LEU A 178 5.40 8.68 3.73
CA LEU A 178 5.92 9.17 5.00
C LEU A 178 7.37 8.73 5.23
N LEU A 179 7.71 7.47 4.92
CA LEU A 179 9.11 6.99 4.97
C LEU A 179 10.05 7.83 4.11
N VAL A 180 9.69 8.09 2.85
CA VAL A 180 10.48 8.93 1.94
C VAL A 180 10.60 10.35 2.48
N LEU A 181 9.51 10.92 3.00
CA LEU A 181 9.51 12.28 3.56
C LEU A 181 10.45 12.39 4.77
N PHE A 182 10.34 11.47 5.74
CA PHE A 182 11.21 11.46 6.90
C PHE A 182 12.69 11.27 6.53
N ALA A 183 12.96 10.39 5.56
CA ALA A 183 14.32 10.16 5.07
C ALA A 183 14.91 11.42 4.40
N MET A 184 14.12 12.11 3.57
CA MET A 184 14.51 13.38 2.94
C MET A 184 14.77 14.49 3.95
N LEU A 185 13.89 14.64 4.95
CA LEU A 185 14.07 15.62 6.04
C LEU A 185 15.36 15.35 6.82
N ASN A 186 15.68 14.08 7.09
CA ASN A 186 16.91 13.68 7.77
C ASN A 186 18.16 13.98 6.93
N LEU A 187 18.13 13.68 5.62
CA LEU A 187 19.20 14.02 4.70
C LEU A 187 19.44 15.54 4.63
N HIS A 188 18.37 16.32 4.57
CA HIS A 188 18.46 17.78 4.54
C HIS A 188 19.03 18.36 5.84
N LYS A 189 18.60 17.84 7.00
CA LYS A 189 19.16 18.24 8.31
C LYS A 189 20.66 17.92 8.41
N ASN A 190 21.08 16.75 7.94
CA ASN A 190 22.48 16.32 7.99
C ASN A 190 23.38 17.02 6.95
N ARG A 191 22.81 17.80 6.02
CA ARG A 191 23.54 18.66 5.08
C ARG A 191 23.71 20.09 5.59
N ARG A 192 22.97 20.51 6.62
CA ARG A 192 23.02 21.86 7.23
C ARG A 192 23.95 21.96 8.45
N HIS A 193 24.44 20.84 8.95
CA HIS A 193 25.52 20.74 9.95
C HIS A 193 26.78 20.24 9.26
#